data_AF-A0AAI8MEC4-F1
#
_entry.id   AF-A0AAI8MEC4-F1
#
_cell.length_a   1.000
_cell.length_b   1.000
_cell.length_c   1.000
_cell.angle_alpha   90.00
_cell.angle_beta   90.00
_cell.angle_gamma   90.00
#
_symmetry.space_group_name_H-M   'P 1'
#
loop_
_entity.id
_entity.type
_entity.pdbx_description
1 polymer ?
#
loop_
_entity_poly.entity_id
_entity_poly.type
_entity_poly.pdbx_seq_one_letter_code
_entity_poly.pdbx_strand_id
1 'polypeptide(L)' 'MTIFAGTRDLLYPDSVDLAERARAVGVLVELHLSRDQPHNYALMPTPEGRRARALIMRAIA' A
#
# COMPACT_ATOMS: atom_id res chain seq x y z
N MET A 1 -5.48 2.05 -9.72
CA MET A 1 -5.48 1.12 -8.57
C MET A 1 -4.42 1.58 -7.59
N THR A 2 -4.76 1.72 -6.30
CA THR A 2 -3.83 2.17 -5.26
C THR A 2 -3.60 1.04 -4.28
N ILE A 3 -2.33 0.70 -4.00
CA ILE A 3 -1.92 -0.39 -3.11
C ILE A 3 -1.06 0.17 -1.98
N PHE A 4 -1.31 -0.26 -0.75
CA PHE A 4 -0.51 0.08 0.42
C PHE A 4 0.06 -1.20 1.04
N ALA A 5 1.37 -1.27 1.26
CA ALA A 5 2.02 -2.42 1.89
C ALA A 5 3.15 -1.99 2.85
N GLY A 6 3.27 -2.68 3.97
CA GLY A 6 4.39 -2.51 4.90
C GLY A 6 5.51 -3.50 4.58
N THR A 7 6.78 -3.13 4.71
CA THR A 7 7.89 -4.03 4.35
C THR A 7 8.15 -5.16 5.35
N ARG A 8 7.44 -5.20 6.49
CA ARG A 8 7.39 -6.33 7.44
C ARG A 8 6.05 -7.07 7.40
N ASP A 9 5.29 -6.89 6.32
CA ASP A 9 4.14 -7.70 5.99
C ASP A 9 4.59 -8.97 5.26
N LEU A 10 4.01 -10.13 5.62
CA LEU A 10 4.24 -11.38 4.91
C LEU A 10 3.83 -11.26 3.43
N LEU A 11 2.79 -10.46 3.14
CA LEU A 11 2.21 -10.27 1.81
C LEU A 11 2.83 -9.07 1.05
N TYR A 12 3.93 -8.51 1.56
CA TYR A 12 4.65 -7.44 0.87
C TYR A 12 5.11 -7.86 -0.55
N PRO A 13 5.74 -9.04 -0.75
CA PRO A 13 6.13 -9.50 -2.08
C PRO A 13 4.93 -9.63 -3.03
N ASP A 14 3.79 -10.15 -2.56
CA ASP A 14 2.56 -10.27 -3.37
C ASP A 14 2.03 -8.91 -3.82
N SER A 15 2.13 -7.90 -2.96
CA SER A 15 1.72 -6.53 -3.30
C SER A 15 2.59 -5.92 -4.39
N VAL A 16 3.90 -6.24 -4.40
CA VAL A 16 4.83 -5.82 -5.46
C VAL A 16 4.55 -6.57 -6.76
N ASP A 17 4.40 -7.89 -6.71
CA ASP A 17 4.10 -8.73 -7.89
C ASP A 17 2.76 -8.34 -8.54
N LEU A 18 1.72 -8.08 -7.73
CA LEU A 18 0.45 -7.57 -8.22
C LEU A 18 0.60 -6.23 -8.93
N ALA A 19 1.36 -5.29 -8.35
CA ALA A 19 1.58 -3.98 -8.94
C ALA A 19 2.31 -4.06 -10.28
N GLU A 20 3.33 -4.93 -10.38
CA GLU A 20 4.07 -5.16 -11.61
C GLU A 20 3.20 -5.79 -12.70
N ARG A 21 2.47 -6.86 -12.37
CA ARG A 21 1.57 -7.54 -13.31
C ARG A 21 0.44 -6.64 -13.81
N ALA A 22 -0.15 -5.85 -12.91
CA ALA A 22 -1.20 -4.91 -13.28
C ALA A 22 -0.67 -3.80 -14.20
N ARG A 23 0.52 -3.26 -13.93
CA ARG A 23 1.17 -2.29 -14.84
C ARG A 23 1.47 -2.89 -16.20
N ALA A 24 1.89 -4.16 -16.26
CA ALA A 24 2.20 -4.84 -17.52
C ALA A 24 0.99 -4.96 -18.46
N VAL A 25 -0.24 -4.94 -17.93
CA VAL A 25 -1.49 -4.93 -18.71
C VAL A 25 -2.13 -3.54 -18.81
N GLY A 26 -1.36 -2.48 -18.52
CA GLY A 26 -1.78 -1.09 -18.72
C GLY A 26 -2.61 -0.49 -17.59
N VAL A 27 -2.75 -1.16 -16.43
CA VAL A 27 -3.44 -0.56 -15.28
C VAL A 27 -2.54 0.51 -14.66
N LEU A 28 -3.09 1.71 -14.46
CA LEU A 28 -2.42 2.73 -13.65
C LEU A 28 -2.37 2.28 -12.20
N VAL A 29 -1.17 1.96 -11.70
CA VAL A 29 -0.95 1.50 -10.32
C VAL A 29 -0.06 2.47 -9.54
N GLU A 30 -0.60 2.96 -8.43
CA GLU A 30 0.17 3.67 -7.39
C GLU A 30 0.46 2.69 -6.24
N LEU A 31 1.73 2.41 -5.99
CA LEU A 31 2.17 1.50 -4.92
C LEU A 31 2.86 2.32 -3.83
N HIS A 32 2.27 2.35 -2.63
CA HIS A 32 2.82 2.99 -1.45
C HIS A 32 3.44 1.96 -0.52
N LEU A 33 4.77 1.93 -0.47
CA LEU A 33 5.51 1.08 0.46
C LEU A 33 5.86 1.85 1.73
N SER A 34 5.58 1.26 2.89
CA SER A 34 5.95 1.80 4.18
C SER A 34 6.99 0.94 4.85
N ARG A 35 8.19 1.50 5.02
CA ARG A 35 9.34 0.80 5.60
C ARG A 35 9.05 0.41 7.05
N ASP A 36 9.44 -0.80 7.42
CA ASP A 36 9.35 -1.38 8.76
C ASP A 36 7.92 -1.52 9.32
N GLN A 37 6.89 -1.30 8.49
CA GLN A 37 5.51 -1.44 8.90
C GLN A 37 4.99 -2.87 8.75
N PRO A 38 4.15 -3.34 9.69
CA PRO A 38 3.56 -4.67 9.64
C PRO A 38 2.37 -4.72 8.67
N HIS A 39 1.76 -5.91 8.57
CA HIS A 39 0.46 -6.08 7.95
C HIS A 39 -0.56 -5.10 8.51
N ASN A 40 -1.36 -4.51 7.63
CA ASN A 40 -2.47 -3.62 7.98
C ASN A 40 -2.07 -2.33 8.76
N TYR A 41 -0.86 -1.82 8.53
CA TYR A 41 -0.36 -0.62 9.25
C TYR A 41 -1.26 0.62 9.10
N ALA A 42 -2.02 0.74 8.01
CA ALA A 42 -2.91 1.86 7.75
C ALA A 42 -4.04 2.01 8.79
N LEU A 43 -4.40 0.92 9.49
CA LEU A 43 -5.41 0.93 10.55
C LEU A 43 -4.81 1.12 11.94
N MET A 44 -3.48 1.12 12.07
CA MET A 44 -2.84 1.29 13.37
C MET A 44 -2.93 2.77 13.84
N PRO A 45 -3.02 3.03 15.16
CA PRO A 45 -3.06 4.38 15.71
C PRO A 45 -1.67 5.07 15.72
N THR A 46 -0.81 4.76 14.76
CA THR A 46 0.55 5.32 14.61
C THR A 46 0.55 6.55 13.67
N PRO A 47 1.60 7.38 13.70
CA PRO A 47 1.77 8.44 12.72
C PRO A 47 1.75 7.92 11.27
N GLU A 48 2.37 6.77 11.01
CA GLU A 48 2.44 6.10 9.72
C GLU A 48 1.04 5.66 9.26
N GLY A 49 0.28 5.04 10.16
CA GLY A 49 -1.09 4.61 9.89
C GLY A 49 -2.01 5.79 9.59
N ARG A 50 -1.92 6.89 10.36
CA ARG A 50 -2.68 8.12 10.07
C ARG A 50 -2.33 8.71 8.70
N ARG A 51 -1.06 8.75 8.31
CA ARG A 51 -0.64 9.24 6.99
C ARG A 51 -1.19 8.36 5.86
N ALA A 52 -1.09 7.04 5.99
CA ALA A 52 -1.65 6.12 4.99
C ALA A 52 -3.17 6.25 4.89
N ARG A 53 -3.88 6.31 6.01
CA ARG A 53 -5.34 6.52 6.01
C ARG A 53 -5.73 7.84 5.33
N ALA A 54 -4.99 8.92 5.53
CA ALA A 54 -5.25 10.17 4.84
C ALA A 54 -5.09 10.05 3.31
N LEU A 55 -4.11 9.28 2.83
CA LEU A 55 -3.93 9.00 1.40
C LEU A 55 -5.06 8.11 0.86
N ILE A 56 -5.47 7.07 1.60
CA ILE A 56 -6.60 6.22 1.23
C ILE A 56 -7.87 7.06 1.06
N MET A 57 -8.16 7.94 2.02
CA MET A 57 -9.34 8.82 1.92
C MET A 57 -9.29 9.76 0.71
N ARG A 58 -8.09 10.22 0.31
CA ARG A 58 -7.93 11.03 -0.91
C ARG A 58 -8.11 10.23 -2.19
N ALA A 59 -7.76 8.95 -2.19
CA ALA A 59 -7.86 8.08 -3.37
C ALA A 59 -9.30 7.64 -3.68
N ILE A 60 -10.21 7.72 -2.71
CA ILE A 60 -11.62 7.33 -2.84
C ILE A 60 -12.60 8.51 -2.88
N ALA A 61 -12.11 9.74 -2.68
CA ALA A 61 -12.90 10.96 -2.78
C ALA A 61 -13.08 11.37 -4.25
#